data_AF-A0A4R7LN16-F1
#
_entry.id   AF-A0A4R7LN16-F1
#
_cell.length_a   1.000
_cell.length_b   1.000
_cell.length_c   1.000
_cell.angle_alpha   90.00
_cell.angle_beta   90.00
_cell.angle_gamma   90.00
#
_symmetry.space_group_name_H-M   'P 1'
#
loop_
_entity.id
_entity.type
_entity.pdbx_description
1 polymer ?
#
loop_
_entity_poly.entity_id
_entity_poly.type
_entity_poly.pdbx_seq_one_letter_code
_entity_poly.pdbx_strand_id
1 'polypeptide(L)'
;MANLPMFLTVPMAVFIIGGEQPAHWDWQLTEPLDLTVRVSLLITDMDAVTPEQIAQLQSRDTQPVCYISVGTREDYRDDAADFPAHVVGKPLGDWPDEVYVDIRSPEVTTIMKARIDRCAAMGFVGVEPDNIDLFENENGFGITKADSLAYTSALADYAHSKGLTIAQKNAPELIPDLVDKMDFLLLEQCFEYDFCEETQPYLDAGKDVLVVEYTEAGLDWDATCTQAKDFGFHLLMKDRDISAGGKACAD
;
A
#
# COMPACT_ATOMS: atom_id res chain seq x y z
N MET A 1 -8.37 -54.83 -32.62
CA MET A 1 -8.91 -54.13 -31.43
C MET A 1 -7.76 -53.99 -30.46
N ALA A 2 -7.13 -52.81 -30.42
CA ALA A 2 -5.94 -52.56 -29.61
C ALA A 2 -6.36 -52.00 -28.25
N ASN A 3 -5.89 -52.64 -27.17
CA ASN A 3 -6.10 -52.17 -25.80
C ASN A 3 -5.19 -50.98 -25.51
N LEU A 4 -5.79 -49.89 -25.00
CA LEU A 4 -5.14 -48.67 -24.55
C LEU A 4 -4.18 -48.92 -23.36
N PRO A 5 -3.11 -48.11 -23.20
CA PRO A 5 -2.28 -48.16 -22.00
C PRO A 5 -2.99 -47.46 -20.83
N MET A 6 -2.93 -48.09 -19.67
CA MET A 6 -3.38 -47.56 -18.39
C MET A 6 -2.34 -46.54 -17.91
N PHE A 7 -2.66 -45.25 -17.98
CA PHE A 7 -1.83 -44.21 -17.36
C PHE A 7 -2.04 -44.26 -15.84
N LEU A 8 -0.98 -44.55 -15.10
CA LEU A 8 -0.89 -44.33 -13.66
C LEU A 8 -1.02 -42.82 -13.41
N THR A 9 -2.14 -42.41 -12.82
CA THR A 9 -2.27 -41.10 -12.20
C THR A 9 -1.39 -41.07 -10.95
N VAL A 10 -0.24 -40.42 -11.04
CA VAL A 10 0.49 -39.96 -9.86
C VAL A 10 -0.40 -38.89 -9.21
N PRO A 11 -0.77 -39.01 -7.92
CA PRO A 11 -1.45 -37.92 -7.26
C PRO A 11 -0.43 -36.78 -7.19
N MET A 12 -0.67 -35.71 -7.95
CA MET A 12 0.07 -34.47 -7.73
C MET A 12 -0.16 -34.08 -6.28
N ALA A 13 0.95 -33.93 -5.55
CA ALA A 13 0.97 -33.34 -4.24
C ALA A 13 0.16 -32.04 -4.27
N VAL A 14 -0.83 -31.95 -3.38
CA VAL A 14 -1.56 -30.73 -3.11
C VAL A 14 -0.54 -29.76 -2.50
N PHE A 15 0.03 -28.87 -3.32
CA PHE A 15 0.54 -27.61 -2.83
C PHE A 15 -0.68 -26.78 -2.44
N ILE A 16 -0.99 -26.71 -1.15
CA ILE A 16 -1.89 -25.69 -0.63
C ILE A 16 -1.07 -24.39 -0.61
N ILE A 17 -1.13 -23.66 -1.72
CA ILE A 17 -0.84 -22.22 -1.74
C ILE A 17 -2.21 -21.55 -1.57
N GLY A 18 -2.33 -20.68 -0.56
CA GLY A 18 -3.59 -20.03 -0.19
C GLY A 18 -4.23 -20.69 1.03
N GLY A 19 -4.12 -20.03 2.19
CA GLY A 19 -4.93 -20.38 3.35
C GLY A 19 -6.41 -20.27 3.00
N GLU A 20 -7.20 -21.23 3.47
CA GLU A 20 -8.64 -21.42 3.19
C GLU A 20 -9.56 -20.33 3.78
N GLN A 21 -9.02 -19.18 4.16
CA GLN A 21 -9.80 -18.07 4.70
C GLN A 21 -9.88 -16.95 3.66
N PRO A 22 -11.09 -16.46 3.30
CA PRO A 22 -11.22 -15.29 2.44
C PRO A 22 -10.56 -14.10 3.17
N ALA A 23 -9.41 -13.66 2.67
CA ALA A 23 -8.78 -12.41 3.09
C ALA A 23 -9.42 -11.27 2.30
N HIS A 24 -9.76 -10.17 2.96
CA HIS A 24 -10.31 -9.00 2.26
C HIS A 24 -9.27 -8.38 1.32
N TRP A 25 -7.99 -8.36 1.71
CA TRP A 25 -6.93 -7.67 0.99
C TRP A 25 -5.54 -8.31 1.16
N ASP A 26 -4.60 -7.89 0.31
CA ASP A 26 -3.15 -8.19 0.44
C ASP A 26 -2.32 -6.99 -0.07
N TRP A 27 -1.06 -6.90 0.37
CA TRP A 27 -0.07 -5.88 0.03
C TRP A 27 1.23 -6.58 -0.36
N GLN A 28 1.69 -6.35 -1.58
CA GLN A 28 2.88 -7.01 -2.13
C GLN A 28 3.74 -6.00 -2.89
N LEU A 29 4.87 -5.60 -2.31
CA LEU A 29 5.78 -4.63 -2.91
C LEU A 29 7.11 -5.25 -3.39
N THR A 30 7.40 -6.48 -2.97
CA THR A 30 8.63 -7.18 -3.36
C THR A 30 8.36 -8.38 -4.27
N GLU A 31 9.07 -8.43 -5.39
CA GLU A 31 9.02 -9.55 -6.32
C GLU A 31 9.63 -10.84 -5.74
N PRO A 32 9.13 -12.03 -6.13
CA PRO A 32 8.03 -12.26 -7.07
C PRO A 32 6.65 -12.04 -6.43
N LEU A 33 5.76 -11.38 -7.18
CA LEU A 33 4.36 -11.19 -6.77
C LEU A 33 3.53 -12.47 -6.97
N ASP A 34 2.59 -12.74 -6.07
CA ASP A 34 1.51 -13.71 -6.26
C ASP A 34 0.21 -12.98 -6.66
N LEU A 35 0.05 -12.78 -7.96
CA LEU A 35 -1.16 -12.20 -8.55
C LEU A 35 -2.33 -13.21 -8.63
N THR A 36 -2.15 -14.45 -8.16
CA THR A 36 -3.21 -15.47 -8.18
C THR A 36 -4.05 -15.47 -6.92
N VAL A 37 -3.58 -14.80 -5.86
CA VAL A 37 -4.26 -14.63 -4.58
C VAL A 37 -5.70 -14.14 -4.76
N ARG A 38 -6.63 -14.68 -3.96
CA ARG A 38 -8.06 -14.33 -4.02
C ARG A 38 -8.39 -13.35 -2.90
N VAL A 39 -8.33 -12.07 -3.24
CA VAL A 39 -8.64 -10.94 -2.35
C VAL A 39 -9.53 -9.94 -3.09
N SER A 40 -10.26 -9.12 -2.33
CA SER A 40 -11.06 -8.03 -2.88
C SER A 40 -10.20 -6.84 -3.28
N LEU A 41 -9.06 -6.62 -2.62
CA LEU A 41 -8.12 -5.53 -2.88
C LEU A 41 -6.68 -6.03 -2.85
N LEU A 42 -5.87 -5.64 -3.84
CA LEU A 42 -4.44 -5.96 -3.88
C LEU A 42 -3.64 -4.70 -4.17
N ILE A 43 -2.75 -4.32 -3.25
CA ILE A 43 -1.83 -3.21 -3.44
C ILE A 43 -0.50 -3.75 -3.98
N THR A 44 -0.05 -3.22 -5.12
CA THR A 44 1.25 -3.55 -5.72
C THR A 44 1.99 -2.29 -6.12
N ASP A 45 3.31 -2.40 -6.20
CA ASP A 45 4.18 -1.38 -6.77
C ASP A 45 3.80 -1.04 -8.23
N MET A 46 3.85 0.24 -8.60
CA MET A 46 3.54 0.74 -9.95
C MET A 46 4.43 0.11 -11.06
N ASP A 47 5.68 -0.25 -10.74
CA ASP A 47 6.65 -0.79 -11.68
C ASP A 47 6.67 -2.33 -11.75
N ALA A 48 6.03 -3.01 -10.79
CA ALA A 48 6.09 -4.47 -10.67
C ALA A 48 5.00 -5.23 -11.45
N VAL A 49 4.10 -4.52 -12.14
CA VAL A 49 2.96 -5.10 -12.86
C VAL A 49 2.72 -4.46 -14.22
N THR A 50 2.10 -5.20 -15.14
CA THR A 50 1.67 -4.70 -16.46
C THR A 50 0.17 -4.40 -16.51
N PRO A 51 -0.31 -3.57 -17.47
CA PRO A 51 -1.74 -3.37 -17.68
C PRO A 51 -2.54 -4.65 -17.91
N GLU A 52 -1.95 -5.67 -18.54
CA GLU A 52 -2.59 -6.97 -18.73
C GLU A 52 -2.77 -7.72 -17.41
N GLN A 53 -1.79 -7.65 -16.50
CA GLN A 53 -1.88 -8.24 -15.16
C GLN A 53 -2.94 -7.53 -14.32
N ILE A 54 -2.98 -6.19 -14.38
CA ILE A 54 -4.04 -5.38 -13.75
C ILE A 54 -5.43 -5.77 -14.26
N ALA A 55 -5.60 -5.90 -15.57
CA ALA A 55 -6.86 -6.35 -16.16
C ALA A 55 -7.25 -7.78 -15.72
N GLN A 56 -6.27 -8.67 -15.52
CA GLN A 56 -6.51 -10.03 -15.01
C GLN A 56 -6.98 -10.05 -13.55
N LEU A 57 -6.46 -9.16 -12.70
CA LEU A 57 -6.95 -8.96 -11.33
C LEU A 57 -8.41 -8.49 -11.36
N GLN A 58 -8.69 -7.44 -12.13
CA GLN A 58 -10.04 -6.89 -12.27
C GLN A 58 -11.06 -7.90 -12.82
N SER A 59 -10.64 -8.76 -13.75
CA SER A 59 -11.53 -9.81 -14.31
C SER A 59 -12.01 -10.85 -13.30
N ARG A 60 -11.41 -10.86 -12.11
CA ARG A 60 -11.75 -11.75 -10.98
C ARG A 60 -12.23 -10.96 -9.75
N ASP A 61 -12.73 -9.75 -9.99
CA ASP A 61 -13.29 -8.85 -8.97
C ASP A 61 -12.28 -8.38 -7.89
N THR A 62 -10.98 -8.47 -8.16
CA THR A 62 -9.94 -7.86 -7.33
C THR A 62 -9.72 -6.41 -7.74
N GLN A 63 -9.69 -5.50 -6.77
CA GLN A 63 -9.42 -4.08 -6.92
C GLN A 63 -7.90 -3.81 -6.80
N PRO A 64 -7.20 -3.51 -7.90
CA PRO A 64 -5.78 -3.19 -7.85
C PRO A 64 -5.54 -1.75 -7.40
N VAL A 65 -4.67 -1.57 -6.40
CA VAL A 65 -4.24 -0.26 -5.88
C VAL A 65 -2.74 -0.07 -6.11
N CYS A 66 -2.36 1.12 -6.56
CA CYS A 66 -1.00 1.45 -7.02
C CYS A 66 -0.20 2.07 -5.86
N TYR A 67 0.82 1.37 -5.37
CA TYR A 67 1.79 1.97 -4.44
C TYR A 67 2.70 2.95 -5.18
N ILE A 68 2.86 4.14 -4.61
CA ILE A 68 3.87 5.12 -5.00
C ILE A 68 4.40 5.81 -3.74
N SER A 69 5.71 5.99 -3.62
CA SER A 69 6.23 6.93 -2.63
C SER A 69 6.04 8.37 -3.11
N VAL A 70 5.50 9.23 -2.24
CA VAL A 70 5.24 10.66 -2.55
C VAL A 70 6.04 11.64 -1.69
N GLY A 71 6.59 11.18 -0.57
CA GLY A 71 7.47 11.95 0.31
C GLY A 71 8.97 11.74 0.05
N THR A 72 9.32 10.77 -0.79
CA THR A 72 10.71 10.43 -1.11
C THR A 72 10.91 10.23 -2.62
N ARG A 73 12.18 10.22 -3.02
CA ARG A 73 12.67 9.76 -4.31
C ARG A 73 13.44 8.45 -4.08
N GLU A 74 13.10 7.46 -4.88
CA GLU A 74 13.75 6.15 -4.90
C GLU A 74 14.68 6.07 -6.13
N ASP A 75 15.98 5.84 -5.93
CA ASP A 75 16.99 5.95 -6.99
C ASP A 75 16.84 4.91 -8.13
N TYR A 76 16.08 3.84 -7.89
CA TYR A 76 15.84 2.78 -8.87
C TYR A 76 14.66 3.07 -9.82
N ARG A 77 13.88 4.12 -9.57
CA ARG A 77 12.74 4.51 -10.43
C ARG A 77 13.23 5.10 -11.74
N ASP A 78 12.46 4.90 -12.81
CA ASP A 78 12.77 5.44 -14.14
C ASP A 78 12.73 6.99 -14.19
N ASP A 79 11.91 7.60 -13.33
CA ASP A 79 11.77 9.05 -13.17
C ASP A 79 12.72 9.67 -12.11
N ALA A 80 13.62 8.90 -11.50
CA ALA A 80 14.51 9.41 -10.45
C ALA A 80 15.38 10.59 -10.92
N ALA A 81 15.75 10.60 -12.22
CA ALA A 81 16.53 11.68 -12.82
C ALA A 81 15.73 12.97 -13.06
N ASP A 82 14.40 12.93 -12.98
CA ASP A 82 13.54 14.09 -13.19
C ASP A 82 13.49 15.01 -11.95
N PHE A 83 13.88 14.51 -10.77
CA PHE A 83 13.98 15.29 -9.54
C PHE A 83 15.18 16.25 -9.59
N PRO A 84 14.98 17.58 -9.57
CA PRO A 84 16.08 18.53 -9.51
C PRO A 84 16.91 18.35 -8.24
N ALA A 85 18.23 18.54 -8.32
CA ALA A 85 19.10 18.36 -7.15
C ALA A 85 18.73 19.22 -5.93
N HIS A 86 18.03 20.35 -6.11
CA HIS A 86 17.64 21.24 -5.01
C HIS A 86 16.41 20.75 -4.23
N VAL A 87 15.65 19.78 -4.77
CA VAL A 87 14.49 19.18 -4.07
C VAL A 87 14.86 17.89 -3.35
N VAL A 88 16.11 17.44 -3.43
CA VAL A 88 16.59 16.19 -2.86
C VAL A 88 17.18 16.43 -1.47
N GLY A 89 16.62 15.74 -0.47
CA GLY A 89 16.89 15.92 0.95
C GLY A 89 17.84 14.87 1.53
N LYS A 90 17.60 14.54 2.80
CA LYS A 90 18.37 13.52 3.51
C LYS A 90 17.92 12.10 3.13
N PRO A 91 18.78 11.07 3.30
CA PRO A 91 18.37 9.67 3.18
C PRO A 91 17.27 9.28 4.17
N LEU A 92 16.40 8.35 3.75
CA LEU A 92 15.35 7.75 4.56
C LEU A 92 15.93 6.66 5.46
N GLY A 93 16.33 7.01 6.69
CA GLY A 93 16.69 6.03 7.73
C GLY A 93 17.66 4.94 7.24
N ASP A 94 17.21 3.68 7.31
CA ASP A 94 17.98 2.49 6.90
C ASP A 94 17.94 2.20 5.38
N TRP A 95 17.25 3.03 4.59
CA TRP A 95 17.10 2.94 3.13
C TRP A 95 17.97 4.00 2.44
N PRO A 96 19.28 3.76 2.22
CA PRO A 96 20.19 4.79 1.72
C PRO A 96 19.94 5.19 0.26
N ASP A 97 19.29 4.33 -0.52
CA ASP A 97 18.94 4.56 -1.92
C ASP A 97 17.59 5.31 -2.07
N GLU A 98 17.02 5.73 -0.95
CA GLU A 98 15.78 6.49 -0.86
C GLU A 98 16.02 7.78 -0.06
N VAL A 99 15.56 8.90 -0.61
CA VAL A 99 15.85 10.23 -0.07
C VAL A 99 14.58 11.06 0.01
N TYR A 100 14.40 11.82 1.09
CA TYR A 100 13.28 12.74 1.20
C TYR A 100 13.29 13.79 0.10
N VAL A 101 12.11 14.31 -0.25
CA VAL A 101 11.96 15.39 -1.24
C VAL A 101 11.26 16.62 -0.66
N ASP A 102 11.57 17.82 -1.18
CA ASP A 102 10.84 19.04 -0.81
C ASP A 102 9.45 19.05 -1.46
N ILE A 103 8.45 18.52 -0.77
CA ILE A 103 7.07 18.40 -1.24
C ILE A 103 6.38 19.73 -1.56
N ARG A 104 6.97 20.88 -1.17
CA ARG A 104 6.45 22.21 -1.53
C ARG A 104 6.85 22.62 -2.95
N SER A 105 7.80 21.91 -3.55
CA SER A 105 8.26 22.17 -4.92
C SER A 105 7.18 21.77 -5.94
N PRO A 106 6.82 22.68 -6.88
CA PRO A 106 5.97 22.36 -8.01
C PRO A 106 6.53 21.24 -8.90
N GLU A 107 7.85 21.09 -8.96
CA GLU A 107 8.53 20.02 -9.70
C GLU A 107 8.21 18.64 -9.09
N VAL A 108 8.31 18.50 -7.76
CA VAL A 108 7.93 17.26 -7.05
C VAL A 108 6.45 16.95 -7.28
N THR A 109 5.58 17.94 -7.14
CA THR A 109 4.13 17.75 -7.39
C THR A 109 3.88 17.32 -8.84
N THR A 110 4.64 17.84 -9.81
CA THR A 110 4.51 17.48 -11.23
C THR A 110 4.88 16.02 -11.46
N ILE A 111 5.95 15.55 -10.84
CA ILE A 111 6.40 14.15 -10.91
C ILE A 111 5.35 13.23 -10.31
N MET A 112 4.84 13.53 -9.12
CA MET A 112 3.81 12.69 -8.48
C MET A 112 2.50 12.65 -9.28
N LYS A 113 2.11 13.76 -9.92
CA LYS A 113 0.96 13.77 -10.83
C LYS A 113 1.19 12.86 -12.05
N ALA A 114 2.42 12.82 -12.58
CA ALA A 114 2.76 11.90 -13.66
C ALA A 114 2.70 10.42 -13.21
N ARG A 115 3.14 10.11 -11.98
CA ARG A 115 2.99 8.77 -11.38
C ARG A 115 1.51 8.38 -11.22
N ILE A 116 0.67 9.28 -10.70
CA ILE A 116 -0.78 9.06 -10.59
C ILE A 116 -1.42 8.86 -11.97
N ASP A 117 -1.02 9.65 -12.98
CA ASP A 117 -1.48 9.48 -14.36
C ASP A 117 -1.08 8.11 -14.92
N ARG A 118 0.12 7.63 -14.61
CA ARG A 118 0.59 6.30 -14.99
C ARG A 118 -0.24 5.20 -14.31
N CYS A 119 -0.49 5.27 -13.01
CA CYS A 119 -1.38 4.33 -12.31
C CYS A 119 -2.76 4.27 -12.97
N ALA A 120 -3.37 5.43 -13.27
CA ALA A 120 -4.67 5.49 -13.96
C ALA A 120 -4.61 4.86 -15.35
N ALA A 121 -3.57 5.17 -16.14
CA ALA A 121 -3.40 4.64 -17.49
C ALA A 121 -3.16 3.12 -17.51
N MET A 122 -2.53 2.56 -16.48
CA MET A 122 -2.33 1.12 -16.31
C MET A 122 -3.62 0.39 -15.89
N GLY A 123 -4.64 1.11 -15.41
CA GLY A 123 -5.93 0.56 -15.04
C GLY A 123 -6.09 0.28 -13.54
N PHE A 124 -5.19 0.76 -12.69
CA PHE A 124 -5.41 0.74 -11.24
C PHE A 124 -6.71 1.47 -10.88
N VAL A 125 -7.33 1.09 -9.75
CA VAL A 125 -8.56 1.74 -9.26
C VAL A 125 -8.32 2.67 -8.07
N GLY A 126 -7.12 2.62 -7.49
CA GLY A 126 -6.70 3.51 -6.42
C GLY A 126 -5.19 3.69 -6.34
N VAL A 127 -4.75 4.58 -5.47
CA VAL A 127 -3.34 4.85 -5.14
C VAL A 127 -3.10 4.78 -3.64
N GLU A 128 -1.96 4.24 -3.24
CA GLU A 128 -1.42 4.31 -1.88
C GLU A 128 -0.18 5.21 -1.90
N PRO A 129 -0.28 6.47 -1.43
CA PRO A 129 0.80 7.44 -1.44
C PRO A 129 1.65 7.36 -0.16
N ASP A 130 2.83 6.74 -0.24
CA ASP A 130 3.69 6.52 0.93
C ASP A 130 4.53 7.75 1.33
N ASN A 131 5.02 7.73 2.57
CA ASN A 131 5.90 8.74 3.17
C ASN A 131 5.26 10.14 3.29
N ILE A 132 3.94 10.23 3.46
CA ILE A 132 3.24 11.50 3.71
C ILE A 132 3.56 12.10 5.10
N ASP A 133 4.12 11.30 5.99
CA ASP A 133 4.61 11.60 7.35
C ASP A 133 6.08 12.06 7.39
N LEU A 134 6.70 12.38 6.25
CA LEU A 134 8.07 12.91 6.19
C LEU A 134 8.37 14.11 7.13
N PHE A 135 7.34 14.82 7.60
CA PHE A 135 7.45 15.91 8.57
C PHE A 135 7.87 15.46 9.98
N GLU A 136 7.65 14.18 10.32
CA GLU A 136 8.11 13.56 11.58
C GLU A 136 9.59 13.17 11.53
N ASN A 137 10.22 13.29 10.37
CA ASN A 137 11.58 12.84 10.14
C ASN A 137 12.55 14.00 9.87
N GLU A 138 13.84 13.73 10.05
CA GLU A 138 14.89 14.64 9.58
C GLU A 138 14.98 14.63 8.03
N ASN A 139 14.05 15.31 7.35
CA ASN A 139 13.97 15.34 5.89
C ASN A 139 15.01 16.25 5.20
N GLY A 140 15.60 17.20 5.94
CA GLY A 140 16.58 18.16 5.42
C GLY A 140 15.99 19.48 4.90
N PHE A 141 14.66 19.61 4.86
CA PHE A 141 13.95 20.81 4.41
C PHE A 141 13.12 21.51 5.50
N GLY A 142 12.96 20.86 6.66
CA GLY A 142 12.08 21.34 7.72
C GLY A 142 10.61 21.33 7.29
N ILE A 143 10.21 20.31 6.51
CA ILE A 143 8.81 20.08 6.12
C ILE A 143 7.97 20.00 7.39
N THR A 144 6.89 20.77 7.42
CA THR A 144 5.96 20.81 8.55
C THR A 144 4.73 19.93 8.29
N LYS A 145 4.01 19.57 9.35
CA LYS A 145 2.69 18.93 9.26
C LYS A 145 1.74 19.67 8.31
N ALA A 146 1.77 21.01 8.32
CA ALA A 146 0.92 21.83 7.46
C ALA A 146 1.32 21.72 5.97
N ASP A 147 2.62 21.60 5.68
CA ASP A 147 3.10 21.36 4.32
C ASP A 147 2.64 19.99 3.81
N SER A 148 2.79 18.94 4.62
CA SER A 148 2.31 17.59 4.30
C SER A 148 0.80 17.54 4.11
N LEU A 149 0.02 18.17 5.00
CA LEU A 149 -1.43 18.24 4.85
C LEU A 149 -1.84 18.90 3.53
N ALA A 150 -1.24 20.04 3.18
CA ALA A 150 -1.55 20.76 1.95
C ALA A 150 -1.18 19.95 0.70
N TYR A 151 0.00 19.34 0.71
CA TYR A 151 0.50 18.49 -0.37
C TYR A 151 -0.36 17.24 -0.57
N THR A 152 -0.56 16.47 0.49
CA THR A 152 -1.35 15.23 0.47
C THR A 152 -2.81 15.50 0.08
N SER A 153 -3.40 16.62 0.54
CA SER A 153 -4.73 17.05 0.08
C SER A 153 -4.77 17.34 -1.43
N ALA A 154 -3.73 17.95 -1.98
CA ALA A 154 -3.65 18.24 -3.41
C ALA A 154 -3.45 16.98 -4.27
N LEU A 155 -2.76 15.96 -3.74
CA LEU A 155 -2.65 14.65 -4.38
C LEU A 155 -3.97 13.89 -4.36
N ALA A 156 -4.72 13.93 -3.25
CA ALA A 156 -6.07 13.35 -3.17
C ALA A 156 -7.01 13.97 -4.20
N ASP A 157 -7.09 15.30 -4.24
CA ASP A 157 -7.91 16.02 -5.23
C ASP A 157 -7.50 15.65 -6.68
N TYR A 158 -6.20 15.42 -6.93
CA TYR A 158 -5.71 15.00 -8.25
C TYR A 158 -6.05 13.55 -8.57
N ALA A 159 -5.85 12.60 -7.65
CA ALA A 159 -6.21 11.20 -7.81
C ALA A 159 -7.71 11.04 -8.12
N HIS A 160 -8.57 11.73 -7.36
CA HIS A 160 -10.00 11.78 -7.62
C HIS A 160 -10.33 12.34 -9.01
N SER A 161 -9.59 13.35 -9.48
CA SER A 161 -9.77 13.89 -10.84
C SER A 161 -9.44 12.88 -11.95
N LYS A 162 -8.69 11.81 -11.62
CA LYS A 162 -8.38 10.68 -12.50
C LYS A 162 -9.30 9.47 -12.29
N GLY A 163 -10.27 9.59 -11.38
CA GLY A 163 -11.18 8.49 -11.04
C GLY A 163 -10.53 7.40 -10.18
N LEU A 164 -9.42 7.71 -9.51
CA LEU A 164 -8.73 6.82 -8.59
C LEU A 164 -9.16 7.14 -7.16
N THR A 165 -9.37 6.10 -6.34
CA THR A 165 -9.39 6.28 -4.88
C THR A 165 -7.98 6.55 -4.35
N ILE A 166 -7.87 7.08 -3.14
CA ILE A 166 -6.57 7.34 -2.50
C ILE A 166 -6.58 6.96 -1.02
N ALA A 167 -5.53 6.25 -0.61
CA ALA A 167 -5.29 5.91 0.80
C ALA A 167 -4.65 7.09 1.54
N GLN A 168 -4.97 7.24 2.82
CA GLN A 168 -4.01 7.80 3.75
C GLN A 168 -3.05 6.70 4.19
N LYS A 169 -1.74 6.94 4.12
CA LYS A 169 -0.71 6.01 4.62
C LYS A 169 -0.10 6.56 5.90
N ASN A 170 -0.22 5.83 7.01
CA ASN A 170 0.29 6.27 8.32
C ASN A 170 -0.19 7.70 8.69
N ALA A 171 0.70 8.52 9.24
CA ALA A 171 0.46 9.92 9.63
C ALA A 171 -0.81 10.13 10.48
N PRO A 172 -0.96 9.46 11.62
CA PRO A 172 -2.18 9.53 12.42
C PRO A 172 -2.52 10.97 12.86
N GLU A 173 -1.51 11.84 12.98
CA GLU A 173 -1.67 13.27 13.26
C GLU A 173 -2.48 13.99 12.17
N LEU A 174 -2.46 13.52 10.93
CA LEU A 174 -3.19 14.11 9.80
C LEU A 174 -4.63 13.59 9.69
N ILE A 175 -5.02 12.53 10.42
CA ILE A 175 -6.36 11.91 10.32
C ILE A 175 -7.49 12.94 10.46
N PRO A 176 -7.51 13.83 11.48
CA PRO A 176 -8.62 14.76 11.66
C PRO A 176 -8.83 15.71 10.47
N ASP A 177 -7.77 15.99 9.71
CA ASP A 177 -7.79 16.92 8.58
C ASP A 177 -7.95 16.21 7.22
N LEU A 178 -7.57 14.93 7.11
CA LEU A 178 -7.59 14.15 5.88
C LEU A 178 -8.77 13.20 5.75
N VAL A 179 -9.46 12.85 6.85
CA VAL A 179 -10.55 11.87 6.82
C VAL A 179 -11.63 12.19 5.79
N ASP A 180 -11.95 13.46 5.55
CA ASP A 180 -12.97 13.85 4.55
C ASP A 180 -12.46 13.83 3.10
N LYS A 181 -11.14 13.74 2.90
CA LYS A 181 -10.47 13.78 1.58
C LYS A 181 -9.98 12.41 1.09
N MET A 182 -9.80 11.47 1.99
CA MET A 182 -9.22 10.15 1.69
C MET A 182 -10.30 9.09 1.64
N ASP A 183 -10.09 8.02 0.88
CA ASP A 183 -11.12 7.00 0.68
C ASP A 183 -11.02 5.85 1.69
N PHE A 184 -9.81 5.55 2.15
CA PHE A 184 -9.52 4.55 3.17
C PHE A 184 -8.19 4.87 3.87
N LEU A 185 -7.91 4.20 4.98
CA LEU A 185 -6.68 4.34 5.75
C LEU A 185 -5.86 3.05 5.64
N LEU A 186 -4.55 3.17 5.43
CA LEU A 186 -3.58 2.09 5.58
C LEU A 186 -2.58 2.48 6.65
N LEU A 187 -2.48 1.67 7.70
CA LEU A 187 -1.49 1.83 8.77
C LEU A 187 -0.54 0.65 8.82
N GLU A 188 0.70 0.93 9.21
CA GLU A 188 1.64 -0.06 9.70
C GLU A 188 1.75 0.04 11.23
N GLN A 189 1.77 -1.11 11.89
CA GLN A 189 2.22 -1.28 13.26
C GLN A 189 1.42 -0.52 14.34
N CYS A 190 0.12 -0.27 14.11
CA CYS A 190 -0.69 0.43 15.11
C CYS A 190 -0.87 -0.36 16.41
N PHE A 191 -0.85 -1.70 16.35
CA PHE A 191 -0.93 -2.54 17.54
C PHE A 191 0.42 -2.65 18.25
N GLU A 192 1.53 -2.68 17.50
CA GLU A 192 2.88 -2.66 18.10
C GLU A 192 3.14 -1.34 18.84
N TYR A 193 2.73 -0.22 18.26
CA TYR A 193 3.01 1.12 18.79
C TYR A 193 1.84 1.79 19.52
N ASP A 194 0.75 1.06 19.77
CA ASP A 194 -0.38 1.48 20.61
C ASP A 194 -1.05 2.81 20.17
N PHE A 195 -1.29 2.97 18.86
CA PHE A 195 -1.95 4.15 18.29
C PHE A 195 -3.19 3.84 17.46
N CYS A 196 -3.69 2.59 17.48
CA CYS A 196 -4.87 2.20 16.70
C CYS A 196 -6.13 3.02 17.00
N GLU A 197 -6.29 3.55 18.22
CA GLU A 197 -7.45 4.37 18.60
C GLU A 197 -7.53 5.69 17.80
N GLU A 198 -6.41 6.19 17.24
CA GLU A 198 -6.39 7.41 16.43
C GLU A 198 -7.18 7.27 15.12
N THR A 199 -7.51 6.04 14.70
CA THR A 199 -8.26 5.74 13.48
C THR A 199 -9.77 5.96 13.60
N GLN A 200 -10.29 6.20 14.82
CA GLN A 200 -11.74 6.33 15.06
C GLN A 200 -12.47 7.25 14.07
N PRO A 201 -11.91 8.40 13.61
CA PRO A 201 -12.58 9.22 12.60
C PRO A 201 -12.87 8.49 11.27
N TYR A 202 -12.00 7.59 10.81
CA TYR A 202 -12.26 6.78 9.60
C TYR A 202 -13.39 5.78 9.84
N LEU A 203 -13.40 5.12 10.99
CA LEU A 203 -14.46 4.19 11.38
C LEU A 203 -15.82 4.90 11.50
N ASP A 204 -15.85 6.08 12.14
CA ASP A 204 -17.04 6.91 12.27
C ASP A 204 -17.57 7.40 10.91
N ALA A 205 -16.67 7.63 9.95
CA ALA A 205 -17.00 7.96 8.57
C ALA A 205 -17.42 6.74 7.73
N GLY A 206 -17.38 5.53 8.29
CA GLY A 206 -17.70 4.27 7.60
C GLY A 206 -16.70 3.89 6.52
N LYS A 207 -15.43 4.28 6.68
CA LYS A 207 -14.33 4.01 5.75
C LYS A 207 -13.50 2.83 6.24
N ASP A 208 -12.97 2.06 5.29
CA ASP A 208 -12.10 0.94 5.58
C ASP A 208 -10.78 1.39 6.22
N VAL A 209 -10.34 0.63 7.22
CA VAL A 209 -9.03 0.76 7.86
C VAL A 209 -8.27 -0.54 7.67
N LEU A 210 -7.22 -0.47 6.85
CA LEU A 210 -6.29 -1.56 6.56
C LEU A 210 -5.10 -1.44 7.52
N VAL A 211 -4.77 -2.52 8.22
CA VAL A 211 -3.66 -2.51 9.19
C VAL A 211 -2.67 -3.62 8.84
N VAL A 212 -1.40 -3.26 8.77
CA VAL A 212 -0.29 -4.20 8.61
C VAL A 212 0.48 -4.31 9.91
N GLU A 213 0.74 -5.54 10.35
CA GLU A 213 1.70 -5.83 11.42
C GLU A 213 2.84 -6.67 10.86
N TYR A 214 4.06 -6.43 11.34
CA TYR A 214 5.22 -7.20 10.88
C TYR A 214 5.47 -8.42 11.77
N THR A 215 5.90 -9.52 11.15
CA THR A 215 6.19 -10.77 11.88
C THR A 215 7.23 -10.59 13.00
N GLU A 216 8.10 -9.60 12.86
CA GLU A 216 9.14 -9.21 13.84
C GLU A 216 8.57 -8.59 15.12
N ALA A 217 7.36 -8.02 15.07
CA ALA A 217 6.68 -7.40 16.21
C ALA A 217 6.41 -8.41 17.34
N GLY A 218 6.32 -9.70 17.01
CA GLY A 218 6.10 -10.78 17.97
C GLY A 218 4.73 -10.71 18.67
N LEU A 219 3.74 -10.07 18.04
CA LEU A 219 2.38 -9.95 18.56
C LEU A 219 1.69 -11.32 18.65
N ASP A 220 0.83 -11.48 19.66
CA ASP A 220 -0.08 -12.63 19.74
C ASP A 220 -1.15 -12.47 18.65
N TRP A 221 -1.01 -13.26 17.58
CA TRP A 221 -1.89 -13.15 16.42
C TRP A 221 -3.38 -13.34 16.77
N ASP A 222 -3.73 -14.31 17.59
CA ASP A 222 -5.14 -14.61 17.86
C ASP A 222 -5.77 -13.49 18.69
N ALA A 223 -5.02 -12.95 19.66
CA ALA A 223 -5.44 -11.80 20.45
C ALA A 223 -5.53 -10.52 19.60
N THR A 224 -4.57 -10.29 18.71
CA THR A 224 -4.53 -9.11 17.84
C THR A 224 -5.63 -9.15 16.79
N CYS A 225 -5.87 -10.32 16.19
CA CYS A 225 -6.98 -10.50 15.26
C CYS A 225 -8.35 -10.33 15.93
N THR A 226 -8.49 -10.74 17.20
CA THR A 226 -9.70 -10.44 17.98
C THR A 226 -9.90 -8.94 18.16
N GLN A 227 -8.85 -8.21 18.56
CA GLN A 227 -8.91 -6.76 18.74
C GLN A 227 -9.19 -6.04 17.42
N ALA A 228 -8.55 -6.45 16.32
CA ALA A 228 -8.80 -5.89 14.98
C ALA A 228 -10.27 -6.03 14.58
N LYS A 229 -10.90 -7.19 14.84
CA LYS A 229 -12.33 -7.39 14.61
C LYS A 229 -13.21 -6.51 15.50
N ASP A 230 -12.82 -6.28 16.75
CA ASP A 230 -13.54 -5.38 17.66
C ASP A 230 -13.48 -3.92 17.19
N PHE A 231 -12.36 -3.49 16.60
CA PHE A 231 -12.23 -2.18 15.93
C PHE A 231 -12.96 -2.11 14.58
N GLY A 232 -13.08 -3.24 13.87
CA GLY A 232 -13.55 -3.28 12.49
C GLY A 232 -12.44 -3.08 11.45
N PHE A 233 -11.21 -3.46 11.78
CA PHE A 233 -10.05 -3.36 10.90
C PHE A 233 -9.87 -4.60 10.01
N HIS A 234 -9.29 -4.37 8.84
CA HIS A 234 -8.78 -5.43 7.98
C HIS A 234 -7.29 -5.67 8.29
N LEU A 235 -6.99 -6.57 9.24
CA LEU A 235 -5.62 -6.84 9.68
C LEU A 235 -4.89 -7.84 8.79
N LEU A 236 -3.65 -7.51 8.44
CA LEU A 236 -2.71 -8.33 7.68
C LEU A 236 -1.36 -8.41 8.40
N MET A 237 -0.79 -9.60 8.53
CA MET A 237 0.58 -9.78 9.01
C MET A 237 1.52 -10.10 7.85
N LYS A 238 2.62 -9.35 7.74
CA LYS A 238 3.61 -9.42 6.65
C LYS A 238 5.04 -9.59 7.17
N ASP A 239 5.93 -10.06 6.31
CA ASP A 239 7.37 -9.84 6.49
C ASP A 239 7.73 -8.37 6.17
N ARG A 240 8.92 -7.93 6.62
CA ARG A 240 9.41 -6.55 6.45
C ARG A 240 9.59 -6.16 4.98
N ASP A 241 9.88 -7.13 4.11
CA ASP A 241 10.07 -6.90 2.68
C ASP A 241 8.72 -6.83 1.95
N ILE A 242 7.59 -7.07 2.63
CA ILE A 242 6.24 -7.02 2.05
C ILE A 242 6.17 -7.98 0.83
N SER A 243 6.73 -9.18 0.99
CA SER A 243 6.72 -10.22 -0.04
C SER A 243 5.34 -10.85 -0.22
N ALA A 244 5.11 -11.60 -1.29
CA ALA A 244 3.86 -12.33 -1.47
C ALA A 244 3.57 -13.32 -0.31
N GLY A 245 2.32 -13.39 0.14
CA GLY A 245 1.89 -14.23 1.26
C GLY A 245 1.65 -13.44 2.54
N GLY A 246 1.87 -14.07 3.70
CA GLY A 246 1.53 -13.51 5.00
C GLY A 246 0.31 -14.18 5.62
N LYS A 247 -0.30 -13.50 6.61
CA LYS A 247 -1.46 -14.02 7.34
C LYS A 247 -2.51 -12.92 7.50
N ALA A 248 -3.67 -13.10 6.90
CA ALA A 248 -4.79 -12.17 7.05
C ALA A 248 -5.70 -12.59 8.21
N CYS A 249 -6.20 -11.61 8.96
CA CYS A 249 -7.29 -11.80 9.91
C CYS A 249 -8.58 -11.81 9.10
N ALA A 250 -9.04 -13.00 8.72
CA ALA A 250 -10.30 -13.15 8.02
C ALA A 250 -11.49 -12.96 8.96
N ASP A 251 -12.59 -12.46 8.41
CA ASP A 251 -13.87 -12.24 9.10
C ASP A 251 -14.44 -13.48 9.80
#